data_AF-A0A494SW75-F1
#
_entry.id   AF-A0A494SW75-F1
#
_cell.length_a   1.000
_cell.length_b   1.000
_cell.length_c   1.000
_cell.angle_alpha   90.00
_cell.angle_beta   90.00
_cell.angle_gamma   90.00
#
_symmetry.space_group_name_H-M   'P 1'
#
loop_
_entity.id
_entity.type
_entity.pdbx_description
1 polymer ?
#
loop_
_entity_poly.entity_id
_entity_poly.type
_entity_poly.pdbx_seq_one_letter_code
_entity_poly.pdbx_strand_id
1 'polypeptide(L)'
;MGMALVPRVKASSSASSALVTVAGQVCKLFLLMVNLVVLGRLLTPAEFGVVAVATALVGVAELLRDFGLSAASIQAKSLSDKQQGNLFWASVVLGLALLLVSLAIAFPAEILLGIPGLGGVVCGLGGVFFLNAVQTQFQVRLSREHRFGAVAATDVTGQCVGLIVGCVLALEGAGPWSLVGLQVSASFVVLILRVFSTRWIPPAVDRSVSIRSFISFGANLGLAQVLSYSVNALPAILIGKFSGVVQAGEFGRAFQIYSLPINQILSPLTNVVLANFANRDSTAEYSSFSAKVLKSVGLVGAFCGSFIFVFSSEIVAILLGSQWSGAANMLQVVSIGIPAQALALVYFWNFVSLGSTASLLRYNMLTKSVLGVSLIIAAFFGTFAILVVLVSGLWLSWLVCAFWFKTEEKVNLSVVWSVGSRVAGLTLGSGCFGFQMKLYFEHLNVGFLSVVYSAIAYLVAFCLIAMLLRMADPGVFFLRRILKSLNLVGVKRSARPRSRRRSDDANIGSQ
;
A
#
# COMPACT_ATOMS: atom_id res chain seq x y z
N MET A 1 29.93 -37.39 14.75
CA MET A 1 29.17 -37.44 13.48
C MET A 1 27.72 -37.79 13.81
N GLY A 2 26.88 -36.78 14.03
CA GLY A 2 25.47 -36.97 14.41
C GLY A 2 24.64 -35.93 13.69
N MET A 3 24.04 -36.32 12.58
CA MET A 3 23.20 -35.47 11.73
C MET A 3 21.83 -35.34 12.41
N ALA A 4 21.61 -34.24 13.12
CA ALA A 4 20.32 -33.96 13.74
C ALA A 4 19.26 -33.72 12.65
N LEU A 5 18.27 -34.59 12.61
CA LEU A 5 17.10 -34.54 11.73
C LEU A 5 16.31 -33.25 11.97
N VAL A 6 16.25 -32.39 10.95
CA VAL A 6 15.29 -31.27 10.87
C VAL A 6 13.87 -31.84 10.88
N PRO A 7 12.95 -31.40 11.76
CA PRO A 7 11.59 -31.92 11.77
C PRO A 7 10.87 -31.54 10.47
N ARG A 8 10.34 -32.54 9.75
CA ARG A 8 9.41 -32.31 8.63
C ARG A 8 8.09 -31.76 9.18
N VAL A 9 7.82 -30.49 8.89
CA VAL A 9 6.55 -29.82 9.20
C VAL A 9 5.40 -30.53 8.48
N LYS A 10 4.33 -30.86 9.23
CA LYS A 10 3.07 -31.40 8.69
C LYS A 10 2.45 -30.39 7.71
N ALA A 11 2.32 -30.80 6.44
CA ALA A 11 1.77 -29.98 5.35
C ALA A 11 0.32 -29.50 5.56
N SER A 12 -0.42 -30.06 6.52
CA SER A 12 -1.81 -29.64 6.82
C SER A 12 -1.94 -28.31 7.58
N SER A 13 -0.89 -27.84 8.28
CA SER A 13 -0.96 -26.56 9.03
C SER A 13 -0.75 -25.33 8.14
N SER A 14 -0.03 -25.46 7.03
CA SER A 14 0.29 -24.33 6.13
C SER A 14 -0.94 -23.78 5.40
N ALA A 15 -1.85 -24.67 4.97
CA ALA A 15 -3.10 -24.28 4.31
C ALA A 15 -4.07 -23.57 5.25
N SER A 16 -4.17 -24.03 6.51
CA SER A 16 -5.01 -23.38 7.53
C SER A 16 -4.46 -21.99 7.89
N SER A 17 -3.15 -21.85 8.08
CA SER A 17 -2.52 -20.55 8.36
C SER A 17 -2.67 -19.55 7.21
N ALA A 18 -2.60 -20.00 5.96
CA ALA A 18 -2.83 -19.17 4.80
C ALA A 18 -4.29 -18.68 4.73
N LEU A 19 -5.27 -19.57 4.96
CA LEU A 19 -6.69 -19.22 5.00
C LEU A 19 -7.00 -18.21 6.11
N VAL A 20 -6.46 -18.41 7.31
CA VAL A 20 -6.64 -17.48 8.43
C VAL A 20 -6.03 -16.10 8.13
N THR A 21 -4.88 -16.07 7.46
CA THR A 21 -4.22 -14.80 7.07
C THR A 21 -5.06 -14.05 6.03
N VAL A 22 -5.59 -14.75 5.02
CA VAL A 22 -6.47 -14.17 4.00
C VAL A 22 -7.76 -13.66 4.63
N ALA A 23 -8.40 -14.46 5.48
CA ALA A 23 -9.61 -14.06 6.20
C ALA A 23 -9.36 -12.81 7.06
N GLY A 24 -8.24 -12.78 7.80
CA GLY A 24 -7.83 -11.60 8.57
C GLY A 24 -7.63 -10.36 7.70
N GLN A 25 -7.04 -10.50 6.51
CA GLN A 25 -6.85 -9.39 5.58
C GLN A 25 -8.19 -8.87 5.02
N VAL A 26 -9.13 -9.77 4.71
CA VAL A 26 -10.49 -9.40 4.27
C VAL A 26 -11.23 -8.66 5.39
N CYS A 27 -11.13 -9.12 6.64
CA CYS A 27 -11.70 -8.43 7.80
C CYS A 27 -11.10 -7.02 7.97
N LYS A 28 -9.78 -6.86 7.86
CA LYS A 28 -9.12 -5.55 7.91
C LYS A 28 -9.60 -4.61 6.80
N LEU A 29 -9.76 -5.13 5.57
CA LEU A 29 -10.29 -4.34 4.46
C LEU A 29 -11.74 -3.92 4.72
N PHE A 30 -12.57 -4.82 5.24
CA PHE A 30 -13.93 -4.49 5.64
C PHE A 30 -13.97 -3.41 6.72
N LEU A 31 -13.17 -3.54 7.78
CA LEU A 31 -13.05 -2.54 8.84
C LEU A 31 -12.55 -1.18 8.30
N LEU A 32 -11.62 -1.19 7.35
CA LEU A 32 -11.17 0.03 6.68
C LEU A 32 -12.32 0.72 5.95
N MET A 33 -13.18 -0.03 5.24
CA MET A 33 -14.34 0.51 4.54
C MET A 33 -15.40 1.04 5.53
N VAL A 34 -15.67 0.30 6.59
CA VAL A 34 -16.61 0.74 7.64
C VAL A 34 -16.08 2.02 8.30
N ASN A 35 -14.80 2.09 8.66
CA ASN A 35 -14.18 3.30 9.22
C ASN A 35 -14.30 4.49 8.26
N LEU A 36 -13.96 4.29 6.98
CA LEU A 36 -14.07 5.32 5.95
C LEU A 36 -15.49 5.89 5.87
N VAL A 37 -16.51 5.02 5.83
CA VAL A 37 -17.92 5.43 5.71
C VAL A 37 -18.46 6.03 7.00
N VAL A 38 -18.30 5.34 8.13
CA VAL A 38 -18.89 5.74 9.40
C VAL A 38 -18.26 7.04 9.90
N LEU A 39 -16.93 7.11 10.03
CA LEU A 39 -16.30 8.33 10.50
C LEU A 39 -16.39 9.45 9.46
N GLY A 40 -16.39 9.13 8.16
CA GLY A 40 -16.63 10.12 7.11
C GLY A 40 -18.00 10.80 7.23
N ARG A 41 -19.01 10.09 7.73
CA ARG A 41 -20.35 10.66 7.95
C ARG A 41 -20.49 11.36 9.31
N LEU A 42 -19.74 10.93 10.32
CA LEU A 42 -19.80 11.51 11.67
C LEU A 42 -18.98 12.79 11.82
N LEU A 43 -17.85 12.91 11.11
CA LEU A 43 -16.95 14.05 11.24
C LEU A 43 -17.01 14.94 10.01
N THR A 44 -16.77 16.22 10.25
CA THR A 44 -16.69 17.24 9.21
C THR A 44 -15.33 17.19 8.48
N PRO A 45 -15.24 17.76 7.26
CA PRO A 45 -13.97 17.89 6.56
C PRO A 45 -12.91 18.68 7.34
N ALA A 46 -13.31 19.68 8.13
CA ALA A 46 -12.38 20.47 8.95
C ALA A 46 -11.70 19.61 10.03
N GLU A 47 -12.47 18.80 10.76
CA GLU A 47 -11.95 17.94 11.82
C GLU A 47 -10.99 16.88 11.27
N PHE A 48 -11.36 16.29 10.12
CA PHE A 48 -10.48 15.39 9.39
C PHE A 48 -9.22 16.07 8.87
N GLY A 49 -9.33 17.32 8.42
CA GLY A 49 -8.22 18.09 7.88
C GLY A 49 -7.11 18.32 8.90
N VAL A 50 -7.45 18.60 10.16
CA VAL A 50 -6.45 18.74 11.23
C VAL A 50 -5.64 17.45 11.37
N VAL A 51 -6.33 16.31 11.38
CA VAL A 51 -5.69 14.99 11.53
C VAL A 51 -4.92 14.58 10.27
N ALA A 52 -5.40 14.93 9.08
CA ALA A 52 -4.70 14.69 7.82
C ALA A 52 -3.37 15.46 7.76
N VAL A 53 -3.38 16.74 8.14
CA VAL A 53 -2.16 17.57 8.22
C VAL A 53 -1.23 17.06 9.31
N ALA A 54 -1.75 16.74 10.51
CA ALA A 54 -0.95 16.18 11.58
C ALA A 54 -0.28 14.86 11.15
N THR A 55 -1.05 13.95 10.56
CA THR A 55 -0.53 12.66 10.07
C THR A 55 0.53 12.87 9.00
N ALA A 56 0.34 13.82 8.07
CA ALA A 56 1.34 14.15 7.06
C ALA A 56 2.64 14.71 7.67
N LEU A 57 2.54 15.53 8.72
CA LEU A 57 3.68 16.10 9.42
C LEU A 57 4.48 15.04 10.17
N VAL A 58 3.79 14.17 10.93
CA VAL A 58 4.47 13.21 11.80
C VAL A 58 4.58 11.80 11.24
N GLY A 59 3.96 11.46 10.11
CA GLY A 59 3.98 10.08 9.60
C GLY A 59 5.36 9.59 9.13
N VAL A 60 6.32 10.50 8.91
CA VAL A 60 7.74 10.13 8.78
C VAL A 60 8.22 9.37 10.02
N ALA A 61 7.73 9.72 11.21
CA ALA A 61 8.06 9.06 12.46
C ALA A 61 7.65 7.58 12.44
N GLU A 62 6.49 7.23 11.87
CA GLU A 62 6.07 5.82 11.79
C GLU A 62 7.02 4.99 10.91
N LEU A 63 7.55 5.57 9.83
CA LEU A 63 8.56 4.92 8.98
C LEU A 63 9.91 4.80 9.70
N LEU A 64 10.29 5.85 10.42
CA LEU A 64 11.52 5.87 11.21
C LEU A 64 11.46 4.87 12.37
N ARG A 65 10.30 4.70 13.00
CA ARG A 65 10.08 3.81 14.15
C ARG A 65 10.38 2.35 13.82
N ASP A 66 9.90 1.88 12.67
CA ASP A 66 10.15 0.49 12.24
C ASP A 66 11.54 0.36 11.62
N PHE A 67 12.04 1.37 10.91
CA PHE A 67 13.37 1.44 10.27
C PHE A 67 13.82 0.14 9.60
N GLY A 68 12.89 -0.67 9.06
CA GLY A 68 13.18 -2.01 8.53
C GLY A 68 13.64 -3.06 9.55
N LEU A 69 13.68 -2.73 10.85
CA LEU A 69 14.08 -3.62 11.94
C LEU A 69 13.14 -4.83 12.04
N SER A 70 11.83 -4.66 11.85
CA SER A 70 10.89 -5.79 11.81
C SER A 70 11.23 -6.76 10.68
N ALA A 71 11.43 -6.23 9.47
CA ALA A 71 11.76 -7.04 8.30
C ALA A 71 13.11 -7.77 8.47
N ALA A 72 14.14 -7.05 8.96
CA ALA A 72 15.45 -7.62 9.25
C ALA A 72 15.35 -8.75 10.30
N SER A 73 14.56 -8.54 11.35
CA SER A 73 14.37 -9.50 12.44
C SER A 73 13.58 -10.73 11.99
N ILE A 74 12.56 -10.57 11.14
CA ILE A 74 11.78 -11.69 10.59
C ILE A 74 12.62 -12.51 9.61
N GLN A 75 13.42 -11.86 8.76
CA GLN A 75 14.21 -12.54 7.72
C GLN A 75 15.52 -13.17 8.24
N ALA A 76 16.01 -12.75 9.41
CA ALA A 76 17.24 -13.30 9.97
C ALA A 76 17.13 -14.81 10.22
N LYS A 77 18.13 -15.57 9.73
CA LYS A 77 18.21 -17.04 9.90
C LYS A 77 18.17 -17.45 11.37
N SER A 78 18.87 -16.71 12.22
CA SER A 78 18.87 -16.87 13.67
C SER A 78 18.69 -15.50 14.33
N LEU A 79 17.93 -15.49 15.42
CA LEU A 79 17.75 -14.32 16.28
C LEU A 79 17.75 -14.83 17.73
N SER A 80 18.79 -14.51 18.49
CA SER A 80 18.85 -14.86 19.91
C SER A 80 17.89 -14.00 20.73
N ASP A 81 17.43 -14.51 21.88
CA ASP A 81 16.57 -13.73 22.80
C ASP A 81 17.25 -12.43 23.26
N LYS A 82 18.57 -12.45 23.46
CA LYS A 82 19.37 -11.25 23.79
C LYS A 82 19.35 -10.21 22.66
N GLN A 83 19.52 -10.65 21.40
CA GLN A 83 19.40 -9.75 20.25
C GLN A 83 17.99 -9.18 20.13
N GLN A 84 16.96 -10.01 20.32
CA GLN A 84 15.57 -9.56 20.29
C GLN A 84 15.28 -8.53 21.40
N GLY A 85 15.81 -8.73 22.60
CA GLY A 85 15.72 -7.74 23.69
C GLY A 85 16.43 -6.43 23.36
N ASN A 86 17.64 -6.48 22.81
CA ASN A 86 18.34 -5.28 22.35
C ASN A 86 17.57 -4.53 21.26
N LEU A 87 16.97 -5.26 20.31
CA LEU A 87 16.13 -4.69 19.26
C LEU A 87 14.84 -4.08 19.84
N PHE A 88 14.27 -4.68 20.89
CA PHE A 88 13.11 -4.13 21.60
C PHE A 88 13.47 -2.79 22.23
N TRP A 89 14.53 -2.73 23.03
CA TRP A 89 14.96 -1.48 23.66
C TRP A 89 15.38 -0.42 22.65
N ALA A 90 16.01 -0.80 21.53
CA ALA A 90 16.29 0.11 20.43
C ALA A 90 15.01 0.71 19.85
N SER A 91 13.98 -0.10 19.59
CA SER A 91 12.67 0.38 19.15
C SER A 91 12.00 1.28 20.18
N VAL A 92 12.05 0.94 21.48
CA VAL A 92 11.48 1.77 22.56
C VAL A 92 12.17 3.13 22.65
N VAL A 93 13.50 3.18 22.64
CA VAL A 93 14.27 4.44 22.66
C VAL A 93 13.94 5.28 21.43
N LEU A 94 13.87 4.66 20.25
CA LEU A 94 13.52 5.36 19.02
C LEU A 94 12.08 5.89 19.05
N GLY A 95 11.12 5.09 19.50
CA GLY A 95 9.74 5.51 19.68
C GLY A 95 9.58 6.65 20.68
N LEU A 96 10.33 6.61 21.79
CA LEU A 96 10.35 7.69 22.77
C LEU A 96 10.96 8.96 22.18
N ALA A 97 12.08 8.85 21.45
CA ALA A 97 12.68 9.99 20.76
C ALA A 97 11.70 10.62 19.77
N LEU A 98 10.98 9.81 18.99
CA LEU A 98 9.96 10.29 18.04
C LEU A 98 8.76 10.94 18.73
N LEU A 99 8.32 10.41 19.87
CA LEU A 99 7.31 11.06 20.72
C LEU A 99 7.81 12.42 21.19
N LEU A 100 9.03 12.51 21.74
CA LEU A 100 9.61 13.78 22.20
C LEU A 100 9.78 14.79 21.05
N VAL A 101 10.19 14.34 19.87
CA VAL A 101 10.22 15.18 18.66
C VAL A 101 8.83 15.67 18.30
N SER A 102 7.81 14.79 18.33
CA SER A 102 6.42 15.17 18.07
C SER A 102 5.93 16.25 19.04
N LEU A 103 6.24 16.10 20.34
CA LEU A 103 5.94 17.10 21.36
C LEU A 103 6.67 18.43 21.10
N ALA A 104 7.96 18.36 20.72
CA ALA A 104 8.77 19.55 20.46
C ALA A 104 8.28 20.33 19.22
N ILE A 105 7.81 19.64 18.18
CA ILE A 105 7.32 20.30 16.94
C ILE A 105 5.85 20.70 17.02
N ALA A 106 5.06 20.15 17.96
CA ALA A 106 3.61 20.34 18.02
C ALA A 106 3.20 21.82 18.03
N PHE A 107 3.73 22.58 18.99
CA PHE A 107 3.40 24.01 19.13
C PHE A 107 3.97 24.87 17.98
N PRO A 108 5.25 24.72 17.58
CA PRO A 108 5.76 25.40 16.39
C PRO A 108 4.94 25.10 15.13
N ALA A 109 4.53 23.85 14.93
CA ALA A 109 3.74 23.46 13.75
C ALA A 109 2.36 24.11 13.76
N GLU A 110 1.67 24.16 14.89
CA GLU A 110 0.39 24.84 15.02
C GLU A 110 0.47 26.33 14.67
N ILE A 111 1.49 27.03 15.16
CA ILE A 111 1.71 28.45 14.85
C ILE A 111 2.09 28.64 13.38
N LEU A 112 3.08 27.90 12.89
CA LEU A 112 3.59 28.03 11.53
C LEU A 112 2.51 27.68 10.50
N LEU A 113 1.68 26.68 10.79
CA LEU A 113 0.61 26.26 9.89
C LEU A 113 -0.67 27.08 10.06
N GLY A 114 -0.89 27.69 11.23
CA GLY A 114 -2.07 28.49 11.51
C GLY A 114 -3.34 27.64 11.62
N ILE A 115 -3.22 26.40 12.10
CA ILE A 115 -4.33 25.44 12.21
C ILE A 115 -4.60 25.17 13.69
N PRO A 116 -5.67 25.74 14.28
CA PRO A 116 -6.00 25.56 15.68
C PRO A 116 -6.18 24.08 16.07
N GLY A 117 -5.60 23.68 17.20
CA GLY A 117 -5.68 22.31 17.72
C GLY A 117 -4.74 21.31 17.04
N LEU A 118 -3.97 21.74 16.03
CA LEU A 118 -3.00 20.88 15.35
C LEU A 118 -1.94 20.34 16.32
N GLY A 119 -1.42 21.18 17.22
CA GLY A 119 -0.39 20.77 18.17
C GLY A 119 -0.87 19.66 19.08
N GLY A 120 -2.11 19.76 19.60
CA GLY A 120 -2.72 18.72 20.41
C GLY A 120 -2.82 17.37 19.68
N VAL A 121 -3.27 17.39 18.42
CA VAL A 121 -3.35 16.19 17.57
C VAL A 121 -1.97 15.59 17.29
N VAL A 122 -0.97 16.43 16.99
CA VAL A 122 0.43 16.01 16.79
C VAL A 122 0.98 15.31 18.04
N CYS A 123 0.74 15.85 19.23
CA CYS A 123 1.10 15.22 20.50
C CYS A 123 0.42 13.85 20.67
N GLY A 124 -0.88 13.77 20.39
CA GLY A 124 -1.65 12.53 20.49
C GLY A 124 -1.14 11.44 19.55
N LEU A 125 -0.84 11.79 18.29
CA LEU A 125 -0.25 10.86 17.32
C LEU A 125 1.18 10.43 17.70
N GLY A 126 1.94 11.29 18.37
CA GLY A 126 3.22 10.92 18.99
C GLY A 126 3.10 9.71 19.92
N GLY A 127 2.03 9.64 20.70
CA GLY A 127 1.73 8.51 21.59
C GLY A 127 1.47 7.21 20.83
N VAL A 128 0.80 7.28 19.68
CA VAL A 128 0.55 6.14 18.79
C VAL A 128 1.87 5.53 18.32
N PHE A 129 2.84 6.35 17.90
CA PHE A 129 4.15 5.87 17.47
C PHE A 129 4.92 5.19 18.59
N PHE A 130 4.89 5.76 19.80
CA PHE A 130 5.53 5.14 20.96
C PHE A 130 4.92 3.75 21.25
N LEU A 131 3.59 3.66 21.32
CA LEU A 131 2.88 2.38 21.54
C LEU A 131 3.24 1.37 20.45
N ASN A 132 3.23 1.80 19.19
CA ASN A 132 3.62 0.97 18.05
C ASN A 132 5.05 0.45 18.21
N ALA A 133 5.99 1.29 18.66
CA ALA A 133 7.40 0.95 18.81
C ALA A 133 7.62 -0.15 19.85
N VAL A 134 6.90 -0.06 20.96
CA VAL A 134 6.91 -1.07 22.03
C VAL A 134 6.37 -2.40 21.49
N GLN A 135 5.28 -2.40 20.71
CA GLN A 135 4.68 -3.65 20.24
C GLN A 135 5.46 -4.36 19.11
N THR A 136 6.40 -3.70 18.44
CA THR A 136 7.11 -4.21 17.26
C THR A 136 7.72 -5.59 17.47
N GLN A 137 8.52 -5.77 18.53
CA GLN A 137 9.24 -7.03 18.72
C GLN A 137 8.33 -8.19 19.13
N PHE A 138 7.17 -7.91 19.72
CA PHE A 138 6.14 -8.91 19.98
C PHE A 138 5.53 -9.42 18.66
N GLN A 139 5.25 -8.52 17.71
CA GLN A 139 4.81 -8.90 16.37
C GLN A 139 5.85 -9.73 15.63
N VAL A 140 7.12 -9.32 15.70
CA VAL A 140 8.25 -10.07 15.12
C VAL A 140 8.28 -11.48 15.71
N ARG A 141 8.13 -11.63 17.04
CA ARG A 141 8.13 -12.94 17.70
C ARG A 141 7.00 -13.83 17.20
N LEU A 142 5.76 -13.34 17.22
CA LEU A 142 4.60 -14.08 16.69
C LEU A 142 4.78 -14.48 15.23
N SER A 143 5.35 -13.59 14.40
CA SER A 143 5.58 -13.85 12.99
C SER A 143 6.66 -14.92 12.76
N ARG A 144 7.76 -14.88 13.53
CA ARG A 144 8.83 -15.90 13.50
C ARG A 144 8.36 -17.26 14.02
N GLU A 145 7.42 -17.27 14.96
CA GLU A 145 6.74 -18.48 15.44
C GLU A 145 5.63 -18.98 14.48
N HIS A 146 5.46 -18.34 13.31
CA HIS A 146 4.41 -18.63 12.33
C HIS A 146 2.97 -18.52 12.88
N ARG A 147 2.76 -17.75 13.95
CA ARG A 147 1.46 -17.50 14.58
C ARG A 147 0.73 -16.34 13.91
N PHE A 148 0.62 -16.38 12.57
CA PHE A 148 -0.01 -15.32 11.78
C PHE A 148 -1.47 -15.08 12.14
N GLY A 149 -2.19 -16.12 12.57
CA GLY A 149 -3.55 -15.98 13.09
C GLY A 149 -3.63 -15.14 14.36
N ALA A 150 -2.65 -15.23 15.25
CA ALA A 150 -2.58 -14.36 16.44
C ALA A 150 -2.32 -12.91 16.02
N VAL A 151 -1.39 -12.66 15.09
CA VAL A 151 -1.12 -11.30 14.56
C VAL A 151 -2.40 -10.71 13.95
N ALA A 152 -3.07 -11.47 13.08
CA ALA A 152 -4.32 -11.04 12.46
C ALA A 152 -5.42 -10.75 13.49
N ALA A 153 -5.61 -11.65 14.48
CA ALA A 153 -6.61 -11.48 15.53
C ALA A 153 -6.33 -10.25 16.39
N THR A 154 -5.08 -10.00 16.81
CA THR A 154 -4.74 -8.81 17.58
C THR A 154 -5.01 -7.54 16.78
N ASP A 155 -4.65 -7.51 15.50
CA ASP A 155 -4.82 -6.33 14.65
C ASP A 155 -6.30 -6.02 14.39
N VAL A 156 -7.11 -7.04 14.07
CA VAL A 156 -8.56 -6.91 13.85
C VAL A 156 -9.24 -6.45 15.14
N THR A 157 -8.90 -7.04 16.29
CA THR A 157 -9.47 -6.66 17.58
C THR A 157 -9.13 -5.22 17.94
N GLY A 158 -7.87 -4.80 17.75
CA GLY A 158 -7.45 -3.42 17.96
C GLY A 158 -8.20 -2.44 17.06
N GLN A 159 -8.34 -2.75 15.76
CA GLN A 159 -9.11 -1.91 14.83
C GLN A 159 -10.59 -1.82 15.19
N CYS A 160 -11.22 -2.93 15.63
CA CYS A 160 -12.60 -2.92 16.10
C CYS A 160 -12.78 -2.02 17.33
N VAL A 161 -11.94 -2.20 18.36
CA VAL A 161 -12.01 -1.38 19.58
C VAL A 161 -11.73 0.07 19.26
N GLY A 162 -10.71 0.35 18.45
CA GLY A 162 -10.39 1.70 17.99
C GLY A 162 -11.56 2.35 17.27
N LEU A 163 -12.21 1.64 16.34
CA LEU A 163 -13.37 2.15 15.63
C LEU A 163 -14.52 2.47 16.60
N ILE A 164 -14.80 1.59 17.57
CA ILE A 164 -15.83 1.84 18.59
C ILE A 164 -15.49 3.10 19.39
N VAL A 165 -14.27 3.21 19.91
CA VAL A 165 -13.83 4.39 20.67
C VAL A 165 -13.91 5.66 19.82
N GLY A 166 -13.46 5.61 18.57
CA GLY A 166 -13.54 6.74 17.65
C GLY A 166 -14.97 7.17 17.36
N CYS A 167 -15.89 6.23 17.13
CA CYS A 167 -17.31 6.53 16.92
C CYS A 167 -17.93 7.14 18.17
N VAL A 168 -17.67 6.59 19.36
CA VAL A 168 -18.17 7.15 20.63
C VAL A 168 -17.66 8.58 20.82
N LEU A 169 -16.36 8.83 20.67
CA LEU A 169 -15.79 10.17 20.79
C LEU A 169 -16.33 11.14 19.74
N ALA A 170 -16.60 10.67 18.52
CA ALA A 170 -17.21 11.51 17.48
C ALA A 170 -18.66 11.89 17.83
N LEU A 171 -19.44 10.95 18.37
CA LEU A 171 -20.81 11.21 18.82
C LEU A 171 -20.88 12.16 20.02
N GLU A 172 -19.88 12.13 20.90
CA GLU A 172 -19.71 13.06 22.02
C GLU A 172 -19.14 14.43 21.59
N GLY A 173 -18.89 14.65 20.29
CA GLY A 173 -18.42 15.94 19.77
C GLY A 173 -16.94 16.23 20.05
N ALA A 174 -16.09 15.22 20.25
CA ALA A 174 -14.65 15.40 20.48
C ALA A 174 -13.86 15.85 19.23
N GLY A 175 -14.53 15.99 18.08
CA GLY A 175 -13.96 16.45 16.82
C GLY A 175 -12.70 15.69 16.40
N PRO A 176 -11.55 16.34 16.14
CA PRO A 176 -10.31 15.67 15.71
C PRO A 176 -9.83 14.58 16.68
N TRP A 177 -10.13 14.71 17.98
CA TRP A 177 -9.72 13.75 19.01
C TRP A 177 -10.40 12.40 18.88
N SER A 178 -11.52 12.30 18.17
CA SER A 178 -12.13 11.01 17.84
C SER A 178 -11.19 10.11 17.03
N LEU A 179 -10.47 10.68 16.05
CA LEU A 179 -9.52 9.96 15.21
C LEU A 179 -8.21 9.65 15.94
N VAL A 180 -7.80 10.53 16.85
CA VAL A 180 -6.65 10.29 17.74
C VAL A 180 -6.99 9.17 18.71
N GLY A 181 -8.13 9.24 19.39
CA GLY A 181 -8.62 8.22 20.32
C GLY A 181 -8.78 6.87 19.65
N LEU A 182 -9.27 6.82 18.41
CA LEU A 182 -9.30 5.61 17.59
C LEU A 182 -7.91 4.98 17.44
N GLN A 183 -6.91 5.77 17.04
CA GLN A 183 -5.57 5.25 16.77
C GLN A 183 -4.85 4.83 18.06
N VAL A 184 -4.95 5.64 19.11
CA VAL A 184 -4.33 5.36 20.42
C VAL A 184 -4.92 4.10 21.03
N SER A 185 -6.25 3.99 21.10
CA SER A 185 -6.91 2.81 21.67
C SER A 185 -6.64 1.55 20.84
N ALA A 186 -6.62 1.64 19.51
CA ALA A 186 -6.24 0.52 18.65
C ALA A 186 -4.82 0.05 18.97
N SER A 187 -3.81 0.95 18.91
CA SER A 187 -2.42 0.60 19.20
C SER A 187 -2.20 0.06 20.60
N PHE A 188 -2.91 0.61 21.59
CA PHE A 188 -2.86 0.15 22.98
C PHE A 188 -3.41 -1.26 23.15
N VAL A 189 -4.57 -1.56 22.56
CA VAL A 189 -5.18 -2.90 22.60
C VAL A 189 -4.28 -3.91 21.89
N VAL A 190 -3.74 -3.58 20.71
CA VAL A 190 -2.83 -4.48 19.99
C VAL A 190 -1.59 -4.78 20.84
N LEU A 191 -0.98 -3.77 21.46
CA LEU A 191 0.16 -3.94 22.35
C LEU A 191 -0.17 -4.92 23.48
N ILE A 192 -1.25 -4.68 24.23
CA ILE A 192 -1.67 -5.52 25.35
C ILE A 192 -1.87 -6.97 24.90
N LEU A 193 -2.65 -7.18 23.82
CA LEU A 193 -2.95 -8.52 23.34
C LEU A 193 -1.69 -9.25 22.86
N ARG A 194 -0.74 -8.55 22.25
CA ARG A 194 0.53 -9.15 21.79
C ARG A 194 1.46 -9.51 22.95
N VAL A 195 1.52 -8.69 24.00
CA VAL A 195 2.24 -9.03 25.24
C VAL A 195 1.70 -10.33 25.83
N PHE A 196 0.39 -10.44 26.01
CA PHE A 196 -0.24 -11.67 26.54
C PHE A 196 -0.11 -12.86 25.60
N SER A 197 -0.21 -12.65 24.29
CA SER A 197 -0.13 -13.73 23.29
C SER A 197 1.26 -14.34 23.18
N THR A 198 2.31 -13.53 23.35
CA THR A 198 3.71 -13.99 23.27
C THR A 198 4.20 -14.60 24.58
N ARG A 199 3.67 -14.14 25.73
CA ARG A 199 4.18 -14.47 27.07
C ARG A 199 5.70 -14.21 27.20
N TRP A 200 6.21 -13.32 26.37
CA TRP A 200 7.62 -12.97 26.33
C TRP A 200 7.85 -11.72 27.16
N ILE A 201 8.89 -11.77 28.00
CA ILE A 201 9.35 -10.61 28.76
C ILE A 201 10.67 -10.17 28.12
N PRO A 202 10.77 -8.94 27.60
CA PRO A 202 12.00 -8.46 27.01
C PRO A 202 13.15 -8.53 28.01
N PRO A 203 14.28 -9.20 27.67
CA PRO A 203 15.43 -9.20 28.56
C PRO A 203 16.05 -7.80 28.65
N ALA A 204 16.82 -7.56 29.70
CA ALA A 204 17.61 -6.33 29.84
C ALA A 204 18.61 -6.18 28.67
N VAL A 205 19.02 -4.94 28.40
CA VAL A 205 19.99 -4.62 27.35
C VAL A 205 21.30 -5.36 27.62
N ASP A 206 21.77 -6.15 26.65
CA ASP A 206 23.02 -6.90 26.73
C ASP A 206 23.99 -6.42 25.66
N ARG A 207 25.06 -5.71 26.07
CA ARG A 207 26.07 -5.18 25.15
C ARG A 207 26.97 -6.26 24.55
N SER A 208 26.92 -7.50 25.04
CA SER A 208 27.74 -8.60 24.52
C SER A 208 27.31 -9.07 23.14
N VAL A 209 26.09 -8.71 22.68
CA VAL A 209 25.57 -9.14 21.39
C VAL A 209 25.25 -7.97 20.49
N SER A 210 25.87 -7.96 19.31
CA SER A 210 25.69 -6.89 18.33
C SER A 210 24.35 -7.00 17.59
N ILE A 211 23.70 -5.84 17.44
CA ILE A 211 22.52 -5.64 16.57
C ILE A 211 22.86 -4.76 15.34
N ARG A 212 24.14 -4.42 15.13
CA ARG A 212 24.57 -3.47 14.10
C ARG A 212 24.15 -3.89 12.69
N SER A 213 24.23 -5.18 12.37
CA SER A 213 23.83 -5.74 11.07
C SER A 213 22.34 -5.52 10.78
N PHE A 214 21.49 -5.58 11.81
CA PHE A 214 20.04 -5.33 11.68
C PHE A 214 19.77 -3.84 11.42
N ILE A 215 20.47 -2.96 12.15
CA ILE A 215 20.35 -1.50 11.97
C ILE A 215 20.85 -1.06 10.59
N SER A 216 22.00 -1.57 10.13
CA SER A 216 22.57 -1.21 8.83
C SER A 216 21.71 -1.69 7.66
N PHE A 217 21.08 -2.86 7.78
CA PHE A 217 20.12 -3.35 6.79
C PHE A 217 18.90 -2.43 6.71
N GLY A 218 18.39 -2.02 7.87
CA GLY A 218 17.25 -1.11 7.99
C GLY A 218 17.48 0.28 7.42
N ALA A 219 18.68 0.84 7.59
CA ALA A 219 19.00 2.24 7.29
C ALA A 219 18.82 2.61 5.81
N ASN A 220 19.32 1.80 4.88
CA ASN A 220 19.25 2.10 3.45
C ASN A 220 17.81 2.07 2.92
N LEU A 221 16.99 1.13 3.42
CA LEU A 221 15.59 1.04 3.05
C LEU A 221 14.76 2.16 3.71
N GLY A 222 15.04 2.45 4.99
CA GLY A 222 14.38 3.50 5.75
C GLY A 222 14.54 4.87 5.11
N LEU A 223 15.77 5.26 4.72
CA LEU A 223 16.03 6.56 4.10
C LEU A 223 15.28 6.76 2.78
N ALA A 224 15.20 5.73 1.94
CA ALA A 224 14.45 5.80 0.69
C ALA A 224 12.94 5.97 0.92
N GLN A 225 12.39 5.29 1.94
CA GLN A 225 10.98 5.41 2.31
C GLN A 225 10.65 6.77 2.92
N VAL A 226 11.53 7.31 3.77
CA VAL A 226 11.39 8.65 4.35
C VAL A 226 11.34 9.69 3.24
N LEU A 227 12.28 9.66 2.28
CA LEU A 227 12.28 10.61 1.16
C LEU A 227 10.98 10.52 0.34
N SER A 228 10.53 9.30 0.03
CA SER A 228 9.29 9.09 -0.71
C SER A 228 8.08 9.61 0.05
N TYR A 229 7.98 9.30 1.34
CA TYR A 229 6.88 9.75 2.20
C TYR A 229 6.85 11.25 2.33
N SER A 230 7.98 11.90 2.63
CA SER A 230 8.04 13.35 2.82
C SER A 230 7.44 14.08 1.63
N VAL A 231 7.79 13.69 0.40
CA VAL A 231 7.24 14.30 -0.81
C VAL A 231 5.77 13.98 -1.03
N ASN A 232 5.32 12.75 -0.73
CA ASN A 232 3.91 12.38 -0.87
C ASN A 232 3.03 13.00 0.24
N ALA A 233 3.61 13.41 1.37
CA ALA A 233 2.93 14.08 2.48
C ALA A 233 2.81 15.60 2.28
N LEU A 234 3.70 16.21 1.49
CA LEU A 234 3.69 17.65 1.20
C LEU A 234 2.32 18.20 0.77
N PRO A 235 1.57 17.58 -0.17
CA PRO A 235 0.29 18.14 -0.61
C PRO A 235 -0.69 18.40 0.53
N ALA A 236 -0.82 17.49 1.50
CA ALA A 236 -1.72 17.68 2.64
C ALA A 236 -1.31 18.88 3.51
N ILE A 237 -0.01 19.03 3.79
CA ILE A 237 0.54 20.14 4.57
C ILE A 237 0.35 21.47 3.83
N LEU A 238 0.68 21.50 2.54
CA LEU A 238 0.59 22.69 1.69
C LEU A 238 -0.86 23.14 1.51
N ILE A 239 -1.79 22.22 1.22
CA ILE A 239 -3.22 22.53 1.13
C ILE A 239 -3.73 23.05 2.48
N GLY A 240 -3.35 22.41 3.59
CA GLY A 240 -3.73 22.85 4.94
C GLY A 240 -3.29 24.28 5.24
N LYS A 241 -2.04 24.63 4.88
CA LYS A 241 -1.49 25.97 5.11
C LYS A 241 -2.10 27.04 4.20
N PHE A 242 -2.15 26.79 2.90
CA PHE A 242 -2.44 27.82 1.90
C PHE A 242 -3.91 27.89 1.51
N SER A 243 -4.64 26.78 1.61
CA SER A 243 -6.04 26.66 1.17
C SER A 243 -7.01 26.32 2.31
N GLY A 244 -6.48 26.09 3.51
CA GLY A 244 -7.25 25.88 4.73
C GLY A 244 -7.52 24.41 5.04
N VAL A 245 -7.93 24.16 6.29
CA VAL A 245 -8.06 22.82 6.85
C VAL A 245 -9.18 21.99 6.22
N VAL A 246 -10.27 22.63 5.80
CA VAL A 246 -11.40 21.97 5.11
C VAL A 246 -10.91 21.29 3.82
N GLN A 247 -10.20 22.03 2.97
CA GLN A 247 -9.65 21.49 1.72
C GLN A 247 -8.60 20.41 1.98
N ALA A 248 -7.83 20.50 3.08
CA ALA A 248 -6.88 19.47 3.46
C ALA A 248 -7.59 18.16 3.87
N GLY A 249 -8.72 18.26 4.56
CA GLY A 249 -9.56 17.10 4.89
C GLY A 249 -10.18 16.46 3.66
N GLU A 250 -10.73 17.28 2.77
CA GLU A 250 -11.25 16.84 1.46
C GLU A 250 -10.18 16.13 0.64
N PHE A 251 -8.98 16.72 0.54
CA PHE A 251 -7.83 16.11 -0.10
C PHE A 251 -7.45 14.78 0.56
N GLY A 252 -7.39 14.74 1.90
CA GLY A 252 -7.04 13.53 2.65
C GLY A 252 -7.99 12.36 2.34
N ARG A 253 -9.30 12.61 2.28
CA ARG A 253 -10.29 11.59 1.92
C ARG A 253 -10.24 11.21 0.44
N ALA A 254 -10.13 12.19 -0.45
CA ALA A 254 -9.95 11.94 -1.87
C ALA A 254 -8.70 11.07 -2.12
N PHE A 255 -7.58 11.41 -1.49
CA PHE A 255 -6.33 10.68 -1.62
C PHE A 255 -6.41 9.27 -1.01
N GLN A 256 -7.13 9.09 0.10
CA GLN A 256 -7.38 7.79 0.68
C GLN A 256 -8.12 6.87 -0.30
N ILE A 257 -9.20 7.35 -0.93
CA ILE A 257 -9.96 6.60 -1.95
C ILE A 257 -9.10 6.34 -3.20
N TYR A 258 -8.41 7.36 -3.68
CA TYR A 258 -7.46 7.28 -4.81
C TYR A 258 -6.41 6.17 -4.63
N SER A 259 -5.93 5.97 -3.40
CA SER A 259 -4.88 4.99 -3.11
C SER A 259 -5.37 3.53 -3.05
N LEU A 260 -6.68 3.30 -2.91
CA LEU A 260 -7.24 1.95 -2.70
C LEU A 260 -6.92 0.97 -3.81
N PRO A 261 -7.06 1.30 -5.12
CA PRO A 261 -6.76 0.35 -6.19
C PRO A 261 -5.31 -0.11 -6.17
N ILE A 262 -4.38 0.81 -5.95
CA ILE A 262 -2.96 0.48 -5.87
C ILE A 262 -2.70 -0.39 -4.65
N ASN A 263 -3.14 0.06 -3.46
CA ASN A 263 -2.81 -0.60 -2.19
C ASN A 263 -3.49 -1.97 -2.02
N GLN A 264 -4.74 -2.12 -2.48
CA GLN A 264 -5.54 -3.31 -2.22
C GLN A 264 -5.51 -4.32 -3.37
N ILE A 265 -5.28 -3.88 -4.61
CA ILE A 265 -5.29 -4.76 -5.79
C ILE A 265 -3.88 -5.00 -6.31
N LEU A 266 -3.09 -3.96 -6.51
CA LEU A 266 -1.80 -4.08 -7.22
C LEU A 266 -0.62 -4.39 -6.30
N SER A 267 -0.50 -3.72 -5.15
CA SER A 267 0.61 -3.90 -4.20
C SER A 267 0.78 -5.35 -3.72
N PRO A 268 -0.29 -6.12 -3.40
CA PRO A 268 -0.17 -7.53 -3.02
C PRO A 268 0.47 -8.43 -4.11
N LEU A 269 0.41 -8.02 -5.38
CA LEU A 269 1.01 -8.76 -6.50
C LEU A 269 2.53 -8.68 -6.52
N THR A 270 3.15 -7.79 -5.74
CA THR A 270 4.60 -7.55 -5.73
C THR A 270 5.40 -8.85 -5.56
N ASN A 271 5.08 -9.66 -4.55
CA ASN A 271 5.82 -10.90 -4.29
C ASN A 271 5.67 -11.93 -5.42
N VAL A 272 4.47 -12.02 -6.01
CA VAL A 272 4.19 -12.93 -7.12
C VAL A 272 4.96 -12.52 -8.37
N VAL A 273 4.95 -11.22 -8.70
CA VAL A 273 5.60 -10.71 -9.90
C VAL A 273 7.12 -10.83 -9.76
N LEU A 274 7.68 -10.49 -8.60
CA LEU A 274 9.11 -10.65 -8.33
C LEU A 274 9.56 -12.12 -8.41
N ALA A 275 8.79 -13.06 -7.87
CA ALA A 275 9.11 -14.49 -7.98
C ALA A 275 9.08 -14.99 -9.44
N ASN A 276 8.20 -14.44 -10.28
CA ASN A 276 8.18 -14.79 -11.71
C ASN A 276 9.33 -14.16 -12.49
N PHE A 277 9.82 -12.98 -12.09
CA PHE A 277 11.04 -12.39 -12.66
C PHE A 277 12.29 -13.21 -12.35
N ALA A 278 12.38 -13.79 -11.14
CA ALA A 278 13.54 -14.59 -10.72
C ALA A 278 13.72 -15.89 -11.52
N ASN A 279 12.66 -16.40 -12.17
CA ASN A 279 12.68 -17.65 -12.94
C ASN A 279 12.99 -17.44 -14.44
N ARG A 280 13.56 -16.28 -14.83
CA ARG A 280 13.80 -15.92 -16.23
C ARG A 280 15.28 -15.70 -16.49
N ASP A 281 15.87 -16.62 -17.27
CA ASP A 281 17.30 -16.63 -17.52
C ASP A 281 17.73 -15.75 -18.71
N SER A 282 16.83 -15.51 -19.68
CA SER A 282 17.13 -14.70 -20.87
C SER A 282 16.53 -13.29 -20.82
N THR A 283 17.27 -12.30 -21.34
CA THR A 283 16.82 -10.90 -21.46
C THR A 283 15.53 -10.78 -22.29
N ALA A 284 15.37 -11.63 -23.31
CA ALA A 284 14.18 -11.67 -24.15
C ALA A 284 12.94 -12.14 -23.38
N GLU A 285 13.06 -13.21 -22.59
CA GLU A 285 11.97 -13.67 -21.73
C GLU A 285 11.61 -12.63 -20.67
N TYR A 286 12.62 -12.04 -20.03
CA TYR A 286 12.44 -10.98 -19.04
C TYR A 286 11.67 -9.79 -19.62
N SER A 287 12.10 -9.26 -20.76
CA SER A 287 11.48 -8.13 -21.44
C SER A 287 10.04 -8.45 -21.87
N SER A 288 9.80 -9.65 -22.43
CA SER A 288 8.46 -10.08 -22.84
C SER A 288 7.51 -10.22 -21.64
N PHE A 289 8.00 -10.71 -20.50
CA PHE A 289 7.22 -10.83 -19.27
C PHE A 289 6.94 -9.45 -18.67
N SER A 290 7.95 -8.58 -18.58
CA SER A 290 7.81 -7.20 -18.11
C SER A 290 6.75 -6.44 -18.93
N ALA A 291 6.77 -6.58 -20.26
CA ALA A 291 5.75 -6.01 -21.15
C ALA A 291 4.34 -6.54 -20.87
N LYS A 292 4.18 -7.85 -20.64
CA LYS A 292 2.90 -8.46 -20.28
C LYS A 292 2.38 -7.95 -18.94
N VAL A 293 3.27 -7.83 -17.94
CA VAL A 293 2.93 -7.27 -16.62
C VAL A 293 2.54 -5.79 -16.75
N LEU A 294 3.32 -4.99 -17.50
CA LEU A 294 3.04 -3.58 -17.75
C LEU A 294 1.67 -3.38 -18.40
N LYS A 295 1.36 -4.17 -19.43
CA LYS A 295 0.05 -4.17 -20.10
C LYS A 295 -1.08 -4.54 -19.13
N SER A 296 -0.86 -5.57 -18.33
CA SER A 296 -1.83 -6.11 -17.38
C SER A 296 -2.16 -5.13 -16.25
N VAL A 297 -1.12 -4.61 -15.61
CA VAL A 297 -1.24 -3.64 -14.52
C VAL A 297 -1.75 -2.30 -15.03
N GLY A 298 -1.28 -1.85 -16.20
CA GLY A 298 -1.75 -0.66 -16.87
C GLY A 298 -3.24 -0.72 -17.23
N LEU A 299 -3.75 -1.89 -17.63
CA LEU A 299 -5.19 -2.09 -17.89
C LEU A 299 -6.02 -1.92 -16.62
N VAL A 300 -5.58 -2.50 -15.50
CA VAL A 300 -6.26 -2.33 -14.19
C VAL A 300 -6.19 -0.88 -13.72
N GLY A 301 -5.03 -0.24 -13.86
CA GLY A 301 -4.84 1.18 -13.54
C GLY A 301 -5.74 2.09 -14.39
N ALA A 302 -5.84 1.83 -15.70
CA ALA A 302 -6.72 2.55 -16.61
C ALA A 302 -8.20 2.39 -16.23
N PHE A 303 -8.62 1.16 -15.92
CA PHE A 303 -9.98 0.87 -15.47
C PHE A 303 -10.31 1.64 -14.19
N CYS A 304 -9.53 1.45 -13.13
CA CYS A 304 -9.78 2.12 -11.86
C CYS A 304 -9.69 3.65 -11.96
N GLY A 305 -8.71 4.17 -12.71
CA GLY A 305 -8.53 5.61 -12.92
C GLY A 305 -9.72 6.24 -13.63
N SER A 306 -10.10 5.71 -14.80
CA SER A 306 -11.23 6.26 -15.58
C SER A 306 -12.58 6.02 -14.89
N PHE A 307 -12.79 4.88 -14.22
CA PHE A 307 -14.01 4.64 -13.46
C PHE A 307 -14.18 5.64 -12.31
N ILE A 308 -13.13 5.85 -11.50
CA ILE A 308 -13.16 6.82 -10.40
C ILE A 308 -13.30 8.24 -10.93
N PHE A 309 -12.68 8.58 -12.07
CA PHE A 309 -12.86 9.88 -12.72
C PHE A 309 -14.34 10.16 -13.04
N VAL A 310 -15.03 9.21 -13.69
CA VAL A 310 -16.43 9.35 -14.12
C VAL A 310 -17.40 9.37 -12.94
N PHE A 311 -17.17 8.51 -11.95
CA PHE A 311 -18.09 8.29 -10.82
C PHE A 311 -17.64 8.93 -9.50
N SER A 312 -16.72 9.89 -9.54
CA SER A 312 -16.13 10.52 -8.35
C SER A 312 -17.19 11.13 -7.40
N SER A 313 -18.17 11.85 -7.95
CA SER A 313 -19.29 12.44 -7.19
C SER A 313 -20.15 11.39 -6.51
N GLU A 314 -20.50 10.31 -7.21
CA GLU A 314 -21.34 9.24 -6.66
C GLU A 314 -20.58 8.42 -5.62
N ILE A 315 -19.32 8.09 -5.89
CA ILE A 315 -18.45 7.37 -4.96
C ILE A 315 -18.34 8.15 -3.64
N VAL A 316 -18.06 9.45 -3.71
CA VAL A 316 -17.93 10.29 -2.51
C VAL A 316 -19.28 10.48 -1.81
N ALA A 317 -20.37 10.73 -2.54
CA ALA A 317 -21.69 10.89 -1.94
C ALA A 317 -22.18 9.60 -1.25
N ILE A 318 -21.94 8.42 -1.85
CA ILE A 318 -22.31 7.13 -1.27
C ILE A 318 -21.46 6.82 -0.04
N LEU A 319 -20.13 6.97 -0.16
CA LEU A 319 -19.22 6.60 0.92
C LEU A 319 -19.23 7.60 2.07
N LEU A 320 -19.11 8.89 1.79
CA LEU A 320 -18.85 9.92 2.79
C LEU A 320 -20.05 10.84 3.03
N GLY A 321 -20.95 11.00 2.05
CA GLY A 321 -22.11 11.89 2.12
C GLY A 321 -21.90 13.23 1.39
N SER A 322 -22.96 14.05 1.36
CA SER A 322 -23.00 15.31 0.59
C SER A 322 -22.04 16.39 1.10
N GLN A 323 -21.65 16.34 2.38
CA GLN A 323 -20.71 17.29 2.99
C GLN A 323 -19.28 17.21 2.42
N TRP A 324 -18.99 16.20 1.59
CA TRP A 324 -17.68 15.96 0.99
C TRP A 324 -17.62 16.29 -0.50
N SER A 325 -18.51 17.14 -1.00
CA SER A 325 -18.57 17.49 -2.43
C SER A 325 -17.23 18.03 -2.98
N GLY A 326 -16.47 18.81 -2.20
CA GLY A 326 -15.15 19.27 -2.62
C GLY A 326 -14.14 18.12 -2.76
N ALA A 327 -14.24 17.08 -1.92
CA ALA A 327 -13.43 15.86 -2.07
C ALA A 327 -13.72 15.10 -3.36
N ALA A 328 -14.95 15.15 -3.88
CA ALA A 328 -15.29 14.53 -5.16
C ALA A 328 -14.52 15.17 -6.33
N ASN A 329 -14.46 16.51 -6.37
CA ASN A 329 -13.71 17.23 -7.39
C ASN A 329 -12.21 16.92 -7.31
N MET A 330 -11.66 16.88 -6.09
CA MET A 330 -10.25 16.50 -5.91
C MET A 330 -9.99 15.05 -6.34
N LEU A 331 -10.87 14.12 -5.95
CA LEU A 331 -10.81 12.70 -6.32
C LEU A 331 -10.83 12.53 -7.85
N GLN A 332 -11.68 13.28 -8.54
CA GLN A 332 -11.76 13.28 -9.99
C GLN A 332 -10.43 13.68 -10.63
N VAL A 333 -9.77 14.73 -10.15
CA VAL A 333 -8.49 15.17 -10.73
C VAL A 333 -7.39 14.15 -10.43
N VAL A 334 -7.24 13.71 -9.17
CA VAL A 334 -6.16 12.79 -8.80
C VAL A 334 -6.30 11.41 -9.44
N SER A 335 -7.52 10.95 -9.75
CA SER A 335 -7.74 9.63 -10.36
C SER A 335 -7.08 9.47 -11.74
N ILE A 336 -6.83 10.58 -12.45
CA ILE A 336 -6.05 10.63 -13.70
C ILE A 336 -4.60 10.13 -13.47
N GLY A 337 -4.10 10.21 -12.23
CA GLY A 337 -2.79 9.70 -11.83
C GLY A 337 -2.75 8.20 -11.52
N ILE A 338 -3.88 7.51 -11.34
CA ILE A 338 -3.91 6.07 -10.99
C ILE A 338 -3.20 5.20 -12.05
N PRO A 339 -3.45 5.38 -13.37
CA PRO A 339 -2.76 4.59 -14.39
C PRO A 339 -1.25 4.83 -14.38
N ALA A 340 -0.81 6.09 -14.20
CA ALA A 340 0.62 6.41 -14.11
C ALA A 340 1.28 5.73 -12.90
N GLN A 341 0.60 5.74 -11.75
CA GLN A 341 1.08 5.07 -10.54
C GLN A 341 1.15 3.53 -10.72
N ALA A 342 0.16 2.94 -11.40
CA ALA A 342 0.14 1.53 -11.74
C ALA A 342 1.33 1.15 -12.65
N LEU A 343 1.62 1.97 -13.67
CA LEU A 343 2.79 1.78 -14.54
C LEU A 343 4.11 1.93 -13.76
N ALA A 344 4.21 2.93 -12.87
CA ALA A 344 5.39 3.15 -12.04
C ALA A 344 5.68 1.98 -11.09
N LEU A 345 4.64 1.29 -10.59
CA LEU A 345 4.81 0.10 -9.74
C LEU A 345 5.52 -1.04 -10.49
N VAL A 346 5.25 -1.21 -11.79
CA VAL A 346 5.94 -2.21 -12.60
C VAL A 346 7.43 -1.90 -12.73
N TYR A 347 7.80 -0.62 -12.81
CA TYR A 347 9.22 -0.23 -12.80
C TYR A 347 9.90 -0.47 -11.46
N PHE A 348 9.20 -0.19 -10.37
CA PHE A 348 9.69 -0.56 -9.05
C PHE A 348 10.02 -2.05 -9.00
N TRP A 349 9.15 -2.93 -9.52
CA TRP A 349 9.43 -4.37 -9.59
C TRP A 349 10.63 -4.69 -10.49
N ASN A 350 10.80 -4.00 -11.61
CA ASN A 350 11.97 -4.20 -12.48
C ASN A 350 13.29 -3.77 -11.81
N PHE A 351 13.31 -2.65 -11.09
CA PHE A 351 14.51 -2.22 -10.38
C PHE A 351 14.90 -3.21 -9.27
N VAL A 352 13.90 -3.70 -8.53
CA VAL A 352 14.12 -4.65 -7.44
C VAL A 352 14.56 -6.02 -7.95
N SER A 353 13.91 -6.56 -8.99
CA SER A 353 14.28 -7.87 -9.55
C SER A 353 15.67 -7.90 -10.16
N LEU A 354 16.13 -6.78 -10.73
CA LEU A 354 17.45 -6.65 -11.32
C LEU A 354 18.56 -6.33 -10.30
N GLY A 355 18.21 -6.10 -9.03
CA GLY A 355 19.16 -5.67 -7.99
C GLY A 355 19.65 -4.23 -8.12
N SER A 356 19.13 -3.45 -9.09
CA SER A 356 19.49 -2.05 -9.37
C SER A 356 18.91 -1.06 -8.35
N THR A 357 18.98 -1.38 -7.05
CA THR A 357 18.43 -0.55 -5.96
C THR A 357 19.11 0.82 -5.83
N ALA A 358 20.39 0.92 -6.19
CA ALA A 358 21.11 2.19 -6.24
C ALA A 358 20.57 3.12 -7.35
N SER A 359 20.24 2.56 -8.52
CA SER A 359 19.62 3.32 -9.61
C SER A 359 18.21 3.77 -9.26
N LEU A 360 17.42 2.92 -8.57
CA LEU A 360 16.12 3.28 -8.04
C LEU A 360 16.21 4.47 -7.05
N LEU A 361 17.23 4.47 -6.18
CA LEU A 361 17.46 5.58 -5.24
C LEU A 361 17.76 6.88 -5.99
N ARG A 362 18.67 6.87 -6.97
CA ARG A 362 19.01 8.05 -7.79
C ARG A 362 17.79 8.57 -8.56
N TYR A 363 17.00 7.66 -9.15
CA TYR A 363 15.75 7.99 -9.83
C TYR A 363 14.74 8.64 -8.87
N ASN A 364 14.53 8.08 -7.68
CA ASN A 364 13.63 8.65 -6.68
C ASN A 364 14.13 10.00 -6.17
N MET A 365 15.44 10.15 -5.95
CA MET A 365 16.03 11.44 -5.56
C MET A 365 15.75 12.52 -6.60
N LEU A 366 15.94 12.24 -7.88
CA LEU A 366 15.64 13.19 -8.96
C LEU A 366 14.14 13.51 -9.03
N THR A 367 13.31 12.49 -9.22
CA THR A 367 11.87 12.68 -9.47
C THR A 367 11.13 13.27 -8.28
N LYS A 368 11.45 12.82 -7.06
CA LYS A 368 10.81 13.30 -5.83
C LYS A 368 11.29 14.70 -5.45
N SER A 369 12.56 15.06 -5.67
CA SER A 369 13.01 16.43 -5.42
C SER A 369 12.37 17.43 -6.38
N VAL A 370 12.30 17.09 -7.68
CA VAL A 370 11.60 17.92 -8.67
C VAL A 370 10.14 18.08 -8.30
N LEU A 371 9.45 16.98 -7.98
CA LEU A 371 8.05 17.03 -7.54
C LEU A 371 7.87 17.89 -6.28
N GLY A 372 8.74 17.74 -5.27
CA GLY A 372 8.66 18.51 -4.04
C GLY A 372 8.78 20.02 -4.28
N VAL A 373 9.76 20.45 -5.08
CA VAL A 373 9.93 21.87 -5.44
C VAL A 373 8.72 22.37 -6.24
N SER A 374 8.25 21.59 -7.23
CA SER A 374 7.07 21.96 -8.02
C SER A 374 5.81 22.08 -7.16
N LEU A 375 5.64 21.21 -6.15
CA LEU A 375 4.50 21.29 -5.23
C LEU A 375 4.54 22.54 -4.35
N ILE A 376 5.73 22.92 -3.86
CA ILE A 376 5.91 24.16 -3.08
C ILE A 376 5.55 25.37 -3.94
N ILE A 377 6.01 25.42 -5.19
CA ILE A 377 5.65 26.49 -6.13
C ILE A 377 4.15 26.49 -6.40
N ALA A 378 3.56 25.31 -6.65
CA ALA A 378 2.13 25.16 -6.92
C ALA A 378 1.25 25.62 -5.75
N ALA A 379 1.73 25.51 -4.51
CA ALA A 379 0.96 25.91 -3.34
C ALA A 379 0.59 27.40 -3.32
N PHE A 380 1.43 28.25 -3.93
CA PHE A 380 1.13 29.68 -4.10
C PHE A 380 0.00 29.97 -5.09
N PHE A 381 -0.34 29.00 -5.96
CA PHE A 381 -1.42 29.09 -6.94
C PHE A 381 -2.69 28.33 -6.51
N GLY A 382 -2.71 27.78 -5.30
CA GLY A 382 -3.87 27.11 -4.69
C GLY A 382 -3.97 25.60 -4.96
N THR A 383 -4.99 24.97 -4.37
CA THR A 383 -5.16 23.50 -4.37
C THR A 383 -5.18 22.88 -5.76
N PHE A 384 -5.87 23.48 -6.72
CA PHE A 384 -5.96 22.90 -8.07
C PHE A 384 -4.58 22.79 -8.73
N ALA A 385 -3.71 23.78 -8.55
CA ALA A 385 -2.34 23.73 -9.06
C ALA A 385 -1.53 22.59 -8.39
N ILE A 386 -1.71 22.39 -7.08
CA ILE A 386 -1.10 21.26 -6.35
C ILE A 386 -1.54 19.92 -6.97
N LEU A 387 -2.85 19.75 -7.25
CA LEU A 387 -3.37 18.53 -7.86
C LEU A 387 -2.81 18.29 -9.27
N VAL A 388 -2.75 19.35 -10.09
CA VAL A 388 -2.19 19.27 -11.45
C VAL A 388 -0.71 18.90 -11.39
N VAL A 389 0.08 19.49 -10.50
CA VAL A 389 1.50 19.13 -10.31
C VAL A 389 1.66 17.71 -9.80
N LEU A 390 0.80 17.26 -8.89
CA LEU A 390 0.83 15.88 -8.39
C LEU A 390 0.58 14.88 -9.53
N VAL A 391 -0.48 15.09 -10.33
CA VAL A 391 -0.86 14.20 -11.44
C VAL A 391 0.18 14.24 -12.56
N SER A 392 0.57 15.43 -13.01
CA SER A 392 1.60 15.59 -14.04
C SER A 392 2.95 15.03 -13.58
N GLY A 393 3.30 15.19 -12.31
CA GLY A 393 4.49 14.61 -11.70
C GLY A 393 4.50 13.08 -11.73
N LEU A 394 3.36 12.42 -11.54
CA LEU A 394 3.26 10.95 -11.68
C LEU A 394 3.50 10.50 -13.13
N TRP A 395 2.88 11.19 -14.10
CA TRP A 395 3.10 10.91 -15.52
C TRP A 395 4.53 11.21 -15.97
N LEU A 396 5.11 12.32 -15.49
CA LEU A 396 6.50 12.68 -15.77
C LEU A 396 7.48 11.69 -15.14
N SER A 397 7.22 11.24 -13.91
CA SER A 397 8.02 10.21 -13.25
C SER A 397 8.02 8.92 -14.07
N TRP A 398 6.86 8.50 -14.56
CA TRP A 398 6.75 7.36 -15.47
C TRP A 398 7.59 7.55 -16.76
N LEU A 399 7.53 8.72 -17.39
CA LEU A 399 8.35 9.05 -18.57
C LEU A 399 9.85 9.03 -18.27
N VAL A 400 10.29 9.69 -17.20
CA VAL A 400 11.69 9.73 -16.78
C VAL A 400 12.21 8.32 -16.50
N CYS A 401 11.39 7.47 -15.87
CA CYS A 401 11.75 6.09 -15.60
C CYS A 401 11.95 5.26 -16.89
N ALA A 402 11.09 5.48 -17.89
CA ALA A 402 11.23 4.84 -19.20
C ALA A 402 12.57 5.18 -19.85
N PHE A 403 12.98 6.45 -19.81
CA PHE A 403 14.28 6.88 -20.32
C PHE A 403 15.46 6.33 -19.50
N TRP A 404 15.34 6.28 -18.17
CA TRP A 404 16.40 5.78 -17.29
C TRP A 404 16.72 4.30 -17.55
N PHE A 405 15.71 3.46 -17.77
CA PHE A 405 15.90 2.04 -18.07
C PHE A 405 16.54 1.76 -19.43
N LYS A 406 16.46 2.69 -20.39
CA LYS A 406 17.15 2.57 -21.68
C LYS A 406 18.66 2.47 -21.46
N THR A 407 19.20 3.24 -20.52
CA THR A 407 20.63 3.29 -20.20
C THR A 407 21.13 1.98 -19.56
N GLU A 408 20.25 1.17 -18.98
CA GLU A 408 20.59 -0.13 -18.37
C GLU A 408 20.33 -1.35 -19.30
N GLU A 409 20.01 -1.13 -20.59
CA GLU A 409 19.87 -2.13 -21.69
C GLU A 409 18.89 -3.32 -21.49
N LYS A 410 18.10 -3.37 -20.41
CA LYS A 410 17.28 -4.57 -20.09
C LYS A 410 15.80 -4.48 -20.51
N VAL A 411 15.29 -3.31 -20.91
CA VAL A 411 13.89 -3.12 -21.33
C VAL A 411 13.80 -2.30 -22.61
N ASN A 412 12.98 -2.76 -23.56
CA ASN A 412 12.79 -2.07 -24.84
C ASN A 412 11.85 -0.86 -24.69
N LEU A 413 12.38 0.35 -24.91
CA LEU A 413 11.66 1.62 -24.79
C LEU A 413 10.42 1.69 -25.69
N SER A 414 10.47 1.07 -26.88
CA SER A 414 9.33 1.05 -27.82
C SER A 414 8.11 0.35 -27.23
N VAL A 415 8.34 -0.72 -26.45
CA VAL A 415 7.28 -1.47 -25.78
C VAL A 415 6.70 -0.66 -24.63
N VAL A 416 7.55 -0.01 -23.85
CA VAL A 416 7.14 0.89 -22.77
C VAL A 416 6.28 2.03 -23.29
N TRP A 417 6.75 2.73 -24.33
CA TRP A 417 6.03 3.83 -24.95
C TRP A 417 4.71 3.36 -25.57
N SER A 418 4.71 2.21 -26.28
CA SER A 418 3.50 1.67 -26.89
C SER A 418 2.46 1.25 -25.85
N VAL A 419 2.87 0.62 -24.74
CA VAL A 419 1.94 0.23 -23.68
C VAL A 419 1.45 1.47 -22.93
N GLY A 420 2.32 2.39 -22.55
CA GLY A 420 1.95 3.59 -21.81
C GLY A 420 1.01 4.51 -22.58
N SER A 421 1.29 4.75 -23.86
CA SER A 421 0.40 5.53 -24.74
C SER A 421 -0.97 4.88 -24.93
N ARG A 422 -1.04 3.54 -25.02
CA ARG A 422 -2.34 2.83 -25.04
C ARG A 422 -3.06 2.92 -23.70
N VAL A 423 -2.36 2.85 -22.57
CA VAL A 423 -2.96 3.01 -21.23
C VAL A 423 -3.51 4.42 -21.06
N ALA A 424 -2.76 5.45 -21.46
CA ALA A 424 -3.20 6.83 -21.46
C ALA A 424 -4.42 7.02 -22.38
N GLY A 425 -4.33 6.53 -23.62
CA GLY A 425 -5.42 6.60 -24.60
C GLY A 425 -6.68 5.85 -24.15
N LEU A 426 -6.53 4.68 -23.52
CA LEU A 426 -7.64 3.93 -22.93
C LEU A 426 -8.28 4.71 -21.78
N THR A 427 -7.49 5.27 -20.87
CA THR A 427 -7.98 6.04 -19.72
C THR A 427 -8.73 7.29 -20.18
N LEU A 428 -8.14 8.07 -21.11
CA LEU A 428 -8.75 9.28 -21.64
C LEU A 428 -9.99 8.95 -22.47
N GLY A 429 -9.91 7.97 -23.38
CA GLY A 429 -11.03 7.60 -24.24
C GLY A 429 -12.22 7.08 -23.45
N SER A 430 -12.01 6.14 -22.53
CA SER A 430 -13.08 5.59 -21.69
C SER A 430 -13.59 6.60 -20.65
N GLY A 431 -12.72 7.45 -20.11
CA GLY A 431 -13.08 8.51 -19.18
C GLY A 431 -13.95 9.58 -19.84
N CYS A 432 -13.53 10.12 -20.99
CA CYS A 432 -14.30 11.12 -21.74
C CYS A 432 -15.65 10.55 -22.22
N PHE A 433 -15.66 9.33 -22.76
CA PHE A 433 -16.91 8.69 -23.19
C PHE A 433 -17.85 8.43 -22.02
N GLY A 434 -17.34 7.89 -20.91
CA GLY A 434 -18.14 7.64 -19.71
C GLY A 434 -18.71 8.92 -19.12
N PHE A 435 -17.91 10.00 -19.08
CA PHE A 435 -18.36 11.30 -18.59
C PHE A 435 -19.43 11.91 -19.51
N GLN A 436 -19.28 11.81 -20.83
CA GLN A 436 -20.30 12.26 -21.78
C GLN A 436 -21.61 11.49 -21.64
N MET A 437 -21.54 10.16 -21.48
CA MET A 437 -22.72 9.32 -21.26
C MET A 437 -23.40 9.64 -19.93
N LYS A 438 -22.63 9.98 -18.89
CA LYS A 438 -23.16 10.46 -17.62
C LYS A 438 -24.00 11.72 -17.79
N LEU A 439 -23.45 12.76 -18.42
CA LEU A 439 -24.18 13.99 -18.71
C LEU A 439 -25.45 13.74 -19.55
N TYR A 440 -25.37 12.82 -20.51
CA TYR A 440 -26.52 12.45 -21.34
C TYR A 440 -27.65 11.80 -20.52
N PHE A 441 -27.35 10.81 -19.68
CA PHE A 441 -28.37 10.14 -18.86
C PHE A 441 -28.89 11.01 -17.71
N GLU A 442 -28.07 11.92 -17.19
CA GLU A 442 -28.53 12.95 -16.23
C GLU A 442 -29.54 13.90 -16.87
N HIS A 443 -29.30 14.33 -18.11
CA HIS A 443 -30.23 15.19 -18.85
C HIS A 443 -31.58 14.50 -19.12
N LEU A 444 -31.59 13.18 -19.29
CA LEU A 444 -32.81 12.38 -19.45
C LEU A 444 -33.63 12.23 -18.16
N ASN A 445 -33.14 12.74 -17.02
CA ASN A 445 -33.82 12.79 -15.72
C ASN A 445 -34.38 11.43 -15.25
N VAL A 446 -33.68 10.33 -15.55
CA VAL A 446 -34.05 8.95 -15.17
C VAL A 446 -33.70 8.61 -13.70
N GLY A 447 -33.37 9.61 -12.88
CA GLY A 447 -33.04 9.43 -11.46
C GLY A 447 -31.85 8.50 -11.24
N PHE A 448 -31.93 7.61 -10.25
CA PHE A 448 -30.85 6.67 -9.92
C PHE A 448 -30.44 5.73 -11.07
N LEU A 449 -31.34 5.49 -12.03
CA LEU A 449 -31.03 4.68 -13.21
C LEU A 449 -29.98 5.33 -14.11
N SER A 450 -29.77 6.66 -14.03
CA SER A 450 -28.72 7.34 -14.81
C SER A 450 -27.35 6.75 -14.49
N VAL A 451 -27.02 6.60 -13.21
CA VAL A 451 -25.74 6.05 -12.75
C VAL A 451 -25.54 4.62 -13.25
N VAL A 452 -26.59 3.80 -13.21
CA VAL A 452 -26.54 2.41 -13.67
C VAL A 452 -26.30 2.35 -15.17
N TYR A 453 -27.04 3.11 -15.97
CA TYR A 453 -26.86 3.14 -17.43
C TYR A 453 -25.50 3.72 -17.83
N SER A 454 -25.03 4.78 -17.16
CA SER A 454 -23.69 5.33 -17.35
C SER A 454 -22.61 4.31 -17.02
N ALA A 455 -22.77 3.53 -15.95
CA ALA A 455 -21.81 2.49 -15.57
C ALA A 455 -21.76 1.36 -16.61
N ILE A 456 -22.91 0.91 -17.11
CA ILE A 456 -22.98 -0.10 -18.17
C ILE A 456 -22.35 0.44 -19.47
N ALA A 457 -22.71 1.67 -19.88
CA ALA A 457 -22.16 2.30 -21.07
C ALA A 457 -20.64 2.50 -20.97
N TYR A 458 -20.15 2.94 -19.80
CA TYR A 458 -18.72 3.03 -19.50
C TYR A 458 -18.03 1.67 -19.61
N LEU A 459 -18.59 0.60 -19.04
CA LEU A 459 -18.00 -0.74 -19.09
C LEU A 459 -17.89 -1.27 -20.52
N VAL A 460 -18.94 -1.07 -21.33
CA VAL A 460 -18.95 -1.46 -22.73
C VAL A 460 -17.88 -0.67 -23.50
N ALA A 461 -17.83 0.65 -23.34
CA ALA A 461 -16.83 1.48 -24.00
C ALA A 461 -15.40 1.15 -23.58
N PHE A 462 -15.16 0.94 -22.28
CA PHE A 462 -13.86 0.53 -21.78
C PHE A 462 -13.41 -0.79 -22.43
N CYS A 463 -14.30 -1.79 -22.49
CA CYS A 463 -14.01 -3.06 -23.15
C CYS A 463 -13.73 -2.90 -24.65
N LEU A 464 -14.55 -2.12 -25.37
CA LEU A 464 -14.38 -1.87 -26.81
C LEU A 464 -13.06 -1.15 -27.10
N ILE A 465 -12.76 -0.07 -26.38
CA ILE A 465 -11.51 0.69 -26.54
C ILE A 465 -10.30 -0.18 -26.16
N ALA A 466 -10.42 -1.01 -25.11
CA ALA A 466 -9.36 -1.94 -24.73
C ALA A 466 -9.12 -3.01 -25.82
N MET A 467 -10.16 -3.49 -26.49
CA MET A 467 -10.03 -4.40 -27.65
C MET A 467 -9.41 -3.68 -28.86
N LEU A 468 -9.86 -2.47 -29.18
CA LEU A 468 -9.32 -1.64 -30.28
C LEU A 468 -7.82 -1.36 -30.11
N LEU A 469 -7.40 -1.00 -28.90
CA LEU A 469 -5.99 -0.76 -28.56
C LEU A 469 -5.18 -2.06 -28.40
N ARG A 470 -5.80 -3.22 -28.64
CA ARG A 470 -5.23 -4.57 -28.43
C ARG A 470 -4.67 -4.75 -27.02
N MET A 471 -5.27 -4.07 -26.03
CA MET A 471 -4.94 -4.16 -24.61
C MET A 471 -5.64 -5.35 -23.94
N ALA A 472 -6.82 -5.73 -24.42
CA ALA A 472 -7.49 -6.96 -24.07
C ALA A 472 -7.28 -8.00 -25.19
N ASP A 473 -6.81 -9.20 -24.85
CA ASP A 473 -6.98 -10.34 -25.77
C ASP A 473 -8.48 -10.70 -25.80
N PRO A 474 -9.05 -11.22 -26.90
CA PRO A 474 -10.48 -11.57 -27.02
C PRO A 474 -11.01 -12.59 -25.98
N GLY A 475 -10.15 -13.15 -25.13
CA GLY A 475 -10.54 -14.02 -24.02
C GLY A 475 -10.80 -13.23 -22.73
N VAL A 476 -12.07 -12.95 -22.44
CA VAL A 476 -12.64 -12.17 -21.30
C VAL A 476 -12.40 -12.80 -19.90
N PHE A 477 -11.35 -13.60 -19.71
CA PHE A 477 -11.05 -14.23 -18.42
C PHE A 477 -9.64 -13.89 -17.92
N PHE A 478 -9.35 -12.60 -17.81
CA PHE A 478 -8.08 -12.05 -17.34
C PHE A 478 -7.78 -12.39 -15.88
N LEU A 479 -8.75 -12.21 -14.97
CA LEU A 479 -8.67 -12.66 -13.57
C LEU A 479 -8.51 -14.18 -13.46
N ARG A 480 -9.21 -14.95 -14.30
CA ARG A 480 -9.10 -16.41 -14.33
C ARG A 480 -7.74 -16.89 -14.85
N ARG A 481 -7.09 -16.14 -15.74
CA ARG A 481 -5.76 -16.46 -16.29
C ARG A 481 -4.65 -16.10 -15.30
N ILE A 482 -4.76 -14.96 -14.61
CA ILE A 482 -3.90 -14.59 -13.48
C ILE A 482 -4.07 -15.61 -12.34
N LEU A 483 -5.30 -15.93 -11.93
CA LEU A 483 -5.60 -16.95 -10.92
C LEU A 483 -5.20 -18.37 -11.36
N LYS A 484 -5.35 -18.74 -12.63
CA LYS A 484 -4.82 -20.01 -13.17
C LYS A 484 -3.29 -20.04 -13.17
N SER A 485 -2.61 -18.94 -13.50
CA SER A 485 -1.16 -18.85 -13.42
C SER A 485 -0.65 -18.89 -11.97
N LEU A 486 -1.45 -18.39 -11.02
CA LEU A 486 -1.22 -18.51 -9.58
C LEU A 486 -1.43 -19.95 -9.08
N ASN A 487 -2.43 -20.67 -9.60
CA ASN A 487 -2.72 -22.06 -9.23
C ASN A 487 -1.84 -23.12 -9.91
N LEU A 488 -1.11 -22.79 -10.97
CA LEU A 488 -0.25 -23.75 -11.70
C LEU A 488 1.13 -23.97 -11.07
N VAL A 489 1.50 -23.21 -10.02
CA VAL A 489 2.73 -23.45 -9.24
C VAL A 489 2.48 -24.43 -8.06
N GLY A 490 1.23 -24.85 -7.86
CA GLY A 490 0.81 -25.61 -6.68
C GLY A 490 0.68 -27.13 -6.82
N VAL A 491 0.95 -27.77 -7.96
CA VAL A 491 0.98 -29.26 -8.04
C VAL A 491 1.91 -29.73 -9.17
N LYS A 492 3.23 -29.69 -8.96
CA LYS A 492 4.07 -30.74 -9.57
C LYS A 492 3.77 -32.01 -8.79
N ARG A 493 2.83 -32.82 -9.26
CA ARG A 493 2.74 -34.24 -8.86
C ARG A 493 4.13 -34.81 -9.09
N SER A 494 4.85 -35.08 -8.00
CA SER A 494 6.07 -35.88 -8.03
C SER A 494 5.76 -37.15 -8.81
N ALA A 495 6.37 -37.30 -9.98
CA ALA A 495 6.40 -38.58 -10.66
C ALA A 495 6.97 -39.59 -9.66
N ARG A 496 6.14 -40.58 -9.29
CA ARG A 496 6.52 -41.67 -8.38
C ARG A 496 7.84 -42.28 -8.89
N PRO A 497 8.81 -42.58 -8.01
CA PRO A 497 9.90 -43.45 -8.40
C PRO A 497 9.29 -44.83 -8.67
N ARG A 498 9.47 -45.36 -9.88
CA ARG A 498 9.18 -46.77 -10.18
C ARG A 498 10.06 -47.61 -9.25
N SER A 499 9.43 -48.18 -8.23
CA SER A 499 10.00 -49.20 -7.37
C SER A 499 10.46 -50.39 -8.23
N ARG A 500 11.73 -50.75 -8.06
CA ARG A 500 12.26 -52.10 -8.36
C ARG A 500 11.25 -53.14 -7.87
N ARG A 501 10.71 -53.96 -8.78
CA ARG A 501 10.27 -55.32 -8.44
C ARG A 501 11.39 -56.26 -8.86
N ARG A 502 12.12 -56.76 -7.86
CA ARG A 502 12.68 -58.12 -7.89
C ARG A 502 11.48 -59.06 -7.91
N SER A 503 11.46 -59.95 -8.89
CA SER A 503 10.77 -61.23 -8.81
C SER A 503 11.83 -62.27 -9.12
N ASP A 504 12.47 -62.77 -8.07
CA ASP A 504 12.93 -64.14 -8.05
C ASP A 504 11.65 -64.99 -7.94
N ASP A 505 11.39 -65.84 -8.95
CA ASP A 505 11.12 -67.27 -8.76
C ASP A 505 10.76 -67.95 -10.09
N ALA A 506 11.60 -68.94 -10.41
CA ALA A 506 11.29 -70.27 -10.95
C ALA A 506 10.56 -70.43 -12.31
N ASN A 507 11.33 -70.85 -13.31
CA ASN A 507 11.04 -71.99 -14.20
C ASN A 507 12.36 -72.38 -14.92
N ILE A 508 13.07 -73.45 -14.55
CA ILE A 508 12.86 -74.86 -14.91
C ILE A 508 12.64 -75.06 -16.42
N GLY A 509 13.59 -75.75 -17.07
CA GLY A 509 13.30 -76.66 -18.19
C GLY A 509 14.05 -76.42 -19.50
N SER A 510 15.07 -77.27 -19.77
CA SER A 510 15.40 -77.92 -21.08
C SER A 510 15.46 -77.02 -22.35
N GLN A 511 16.57 -76.87 -23.07
CA GLN A 511 17.42 -77.86 -23.75
C GLN A 511 18.69 -77.17 -24.26
#